data_AF-A0AAD4D0Y6-F1
#
_entry.id   AF-A0AAD4D0Y6-F1
#
_cell.length_a   1.000
_cell.length_b   1.000
_cell.length_c   1.000
_cell.angle_alpha   90.00
_cell.angle_beta   90.00
_cell.angle_gamma   90.00
#
_symmetry.space_group_name_H-M   'P 1'
#
loop_
_entity.id
_entity.type
_entity.pdbx_description
1 polymer ?
#
loop_
_entity_poly.entity_id
_entity_poly.type
_entity_poly.pdbx_seq_one_letter_code
_entity_poly.pdbx_strand_id
1 'polypeptide(L)'
;MSLIGMRIWVAFVTFISLAITIASYVNATLVINKLREEHNINVTLDWRHHCSIITSVILFGIYAYSVWTRNKVTSIIQNKFLRAILVLIPAVILLYVDISTIVYARPEAFTCSHKNGPTCHLWISSIYLSLIASLFVLAEVLMSVFMTPRAKSVDY
;
A
#
# COMPACT_ATOMS: atom_id res chain seq x y z
N MET A 1 -4.71 17.74 15.00
CA MET A 1 -4.03 17.59 13.71
C MET A 1 -5.02 17.94 12.61
N SER A 2 -4.72 18.87 11.70
CA SER A 2 -5.65 19.23 10.63
C SER A 2 -5.84 18.05 9.66
N LEU A 3 -7.05 17.91 9.09
CA LEU A 3 -7.40 16.86 8.14
C LEU A 3 -6.47 16.84 6.90
N ILE A 4 -5.92 18.01 6.56
CA ILE A 4 -4.92 18.20 5.50
C ILE A 4 -3.56 17.62 5.91
N GLY A 5 -3.15 17.83 7.16
CA GLY A 5 -1.92 17.25 7.70
C GLY A 5 -1.92 15.73 7.61
N MET A 6 -3.02 15.08 8.01
CA MET A 6 -3.17 13.62 7.86
C MET A 6 -3.03 13.18 6.39
N ARG A 7 -3.65 13.88 5.44
CA ARG A 7 -3.59 13.52 4.02
C ARG A 7 -2.18 13.60 3.44
N ILE A 8 -1.41 14.63 3.82
CA ILE A 8 -0.01 14.76 3.41
C ILE A 8 0.83 13.63 4.02
N TRP A 9 0.59 13.30 5.28
CA TRP A 9 1.26 12.18 5.94
C TRP A 9 0.95 10.83 5.30
N VAL A 10 -0.32 10.54 4.99
CA VAL A 10 -0.70 9.30 4.30
C VAL A 10 -0.12 9.25 2.88
N ALA A 11 -0.12 10.38 2.14
CA ALA A 11 0.54 10.46 0.84
C ALA A 11 2.04 10.18 0.93
N PHE A 12 2.71 10.68 1.97
CA PHE A 12 4.12 10.41 2.22
C PHE A 12 4.41 8.95 2.57
N VAL A 13 3.59 8.34 3.44
CA VAL A 13 3.73 6.91 3.80
C VAL A 13 3.48 6.00 2.59
N THR A 14 2.44 6.29 1.81
CA THR A 14 2.15 5.54 0.57
C THR A 14 3.24 5.71 -0.49
N PHE A 15 3.88 6.88 -0.57
CA PHE A 15 5.04 7.11 -1.43
C PHE A 15 6.25 6.25 -1.02
N ILE A 16 6.61 6.25 0.27
CA ILE A 16 7.71 5.42 0.79
C ILE A 16 7.41 3.93 0.55
N SER A 17 6.18 3.51 0.85
CA SER A 17 5.74 2.14 0.62
C SER A 17 5.90 1.76 -0.85
N LEU A 18 5.44 2.60 -1.77
CA LEU A 18 5.57 2.37 -3.21
C LEU A 18 7.04 2.28 -3.65
N ALA A 19 7.90 3.19 -3.18
CA ALA A 19 9.32 3.20 -3.52
C ALA A 19 10.02 1.88 -3.11
N ILE A 20 9.67 1.36 -1.94
CA ILE A 20 10.24 0.11 -1.42
C ILE A 20 9.64 -1.10 -2.13
N THR A 21 8.35 -1.11 -2.43
CA THR A 21 7.71 -2.16 -3.24
C THR A 21 8.34 -2.23 -4.64
N ILE A 22 8.63 -1.08 -5.27
CA ILE A 22 9.34 -1.02 -6.55
C ILE A 22 10.76 -1.57 -6.41
N ALA A 23 11.51 -1.14 -5.38
CA ALA A 23 12.86 -1.66 -5.14
C ALA A 23 12.86 -3.18 -4.92
N SER A 24 11.87 -3.70 -4.18
CA SER A 24 11.69 -5.13 -3.94
C SER A 24 11.38 -5.88 -5.22
N TYR A 25 10.55 -5.32 -6.08
CA TYR A 25 10.20 -5.92 -7.36
C TYR A 25 11.37 -5.97 -8.33
N VAL A 26 12.09 -4.85 -8.48
CA VAL A 26 13.29 -4.78 -9.33
C VAL A 26 14.35 -5.75 -8.83
N ASN A 27 14.54 -5.85 -7.52
CA ASN A 27 15.47 -6.83 -6.97
C ASN A 27 15.03 -8.27 -7.24
N ALA A 28 13.74 -8.59 -7.10
CA ALA A 28 13.20 -9.92 -7.40
C ALA A 28 13.37 -10.31 -8.87
N THR A 29 13.10 -9.39 -9.81
CA THR A 29 13.31 -9.66 -11.25
C THR A 29 14.77 -9.87 -11.58
N LEU A 30 15.68 -9.10 -10.98
CA LEU A 30 17.13 -9.29 -11.16
C LEU A 30 17.59 -10.67 -10.67
N VAL A 31 17.12 -11.11 -9.50
CA VAL A 31 17.45 -12.44 -8.96
C VAL A 31 16.89 -13.55 -9.86
N ILE A 32 15.65 -13.43 -10.32
CA ILE A 32 15.03 -14.41 -11.22
C ILE A 32 15.77 -14.50 -12.55
N ASN A 33 16.17 -13.36 -13.11
CA ASN A 33 16.94 -13.33 -14.36
C ASN A 33 18.31 -14.02 -14.20
N LYS A 34 19.01 -13.77 -13.08
CA LYS A 34 20.27 -14.47 -12.78
C LYS A 34 20.08 -15.98 -12.63
N LEU A 35 19.06 -16.42 -11.89
CA LEU A 35 18.76 -17.83 -11.71
C LEU A 35 18.35 -18.52 -13.03
N ARG A 36 17.65 -17.79 -13.91
CA ARG A 36 17.30 -18.27 -15.24
C ARG A 36 18.55 -18.47 -16.10
N GLU A 37 19.48 -17.51 -16.09
CA GLU A 37 20.73 -17.60 -16.86
C GLU A 37 21.66 -18.69 -16.32
N GLU A 38 21.82 -18.81 -14.99
CA GLU A 38 22.78 -19.73 -14.38
C GLU A 38 22.28 -21.18 -14.28
N HIS A 39 20.98 -21.39 -14.07
CA HIS A 39 20.43 -22.72 -13.79
C HIS A 39 19.39 -23.19 -14.81
N ASN A 40 19.08 -22.37 -15.83
CA ASN A 40 18.07 -22.68 -16.84
C ASN A 40 16.69 -23.01 -16.25
N ILE A 41 16.41 -22.46 -15.06
CA ILE A 41 15.14 -22.67 -14.35
C ILE A 41 14.17 -21.57 -14.76
N ASN A 42 13.01 -21.95 -15.27
CA ASN A 42 11.91 -21.02 -15.52
C ASN A 42 11.17 -20.71 -14.22
N VAL A 43 11.75 -19.83 -13.40
CA VAL A 43 11.06 -19.23 -12.26
C VAL A 43 10.23 -18.05 -12.75
N THR A 44 8.95 -18.00 -12.36
CA THR A 44 8.04 -16.88 -12.61
C THR A 44 7.66 -16.19 -11.30
N LEU A 45 7.46 -14.88 -11.36
CA LEU A 45 6.95 -14.10 -10.23
C LEU A 45 5.53 -14.55 -9.87
N ASP A 46 5.27 -14.67 -8.57
CA ASP A 46 3.92 -14.95 -8.08
C ASP A 46 2.96 -13.79 -8.43
N TRP A 47 1.69 -14.12 -8.64
CA TRP A 47 0.64 -13.16 -8.96
C TRP A 47 0.49 -12.11 -7.84
N ARG A 48 0.81 -12.50 -6.59
CA ARG A 48 0.78 -11.63 -5.40
C ARG A 48 1.66 -10.39 -5.57
N HIS A 49 2.85 -10.54 -6.16
CA HIS A 49 3.77 -9.42 -6.40
C HIS A 49 3.19 -8.41 -7.41
N HIS A 50 2.51 -8.92 -8.44
CA HIS A 50 1.87 -8.08 -9.44
C HIS A 50 0.69 -7.31 -8.82
N CYS A 51 -0.15 -7.98 -8.03
CA CYS A 51 -1.24 -7.34 -7.30
C CYS A 51 -0.74 -6.25 -6.34
N SER A 52 0.31 -6.52 -5.56
CA SER A 52 0.87 -5.56 -4.60
C SER A 52 1.37 -4.27 -5.27
N ILE A 53 2.05 -4.37 -6.42
CA ILE A 53 2.52 -3.20 -7.17
C ILE A 53 1.36 -2.40 -7.75
N ILE A 54 0.43 -3.07 -8.44
CA ILE A 54 -0.69 -2.40 -9.09
C ILE A 54 -1.53 -1.63 -8.05
N THR A 55 -1.83 -2.28 -6.93
CA THR A 55 -2.60 -1.67 -5.84
C THR A 55 -1.83 -0.54 -5.16
N SER A 56 -0.52 -0.68 -4.93
CA SER A 56 0.33 0.40 -4.39
C SER A 56 0.37 1.63 -5.31
N VAL A 57 0.48 1.43 -6.62
CA VAL A 57 0.47 2.52 -7.62
C VAL A 57 -0.88 3.23 -7.64
N ILE A 58 -1.99 2.48 -7.63
CA ILE A 58 -3.34 3.05 -7.57
C ILE A 58 -3.50 3.89 -6.29
N LEU A 59 -3.10 3.34 -5.14
CA LEU A 59 -3.22 4.00 -3.84
C LEU A 59 -2.42 5.32 -3.82
N PHE A 60 -1.16 5.28 -4.25
CA PHE A 60 -0.33 6.48 -4.35
C PHE A 60 -0.93 7.49 -5.33
N GLY A 61 -1.41 7.04 -6.50
CA GLY A 61 -2.05 7.90 -7.49
C GLY A 61 -3.26 8.65 -6.93
N ILE A 62 -4.10 7.97 -6.15
CA ILE A 62 -5.27 8.58 -5.49
C ILE A 62 -4.83 9.67 -4.49
N TYR A 63 -3.83 9.39 -3.66
CA TYR A 63 -3.35 10.36 -2.66
C TYR A 63 -2.56 11.51 -3.29
N ALA A 64 -1.70 11.25 -4.27
CA ALA A 64 -0.97 12.27 -5.01
C ALA A 64 -1.93 13.21 -5.75
N TYR A 65 -2.94 12.65 -6.43
CA TYR A 65 -3.99 13.43 -7.07
C TYR A 65 -4.76 14.28 -6.05
N SER A 66 -5.11 13.70 -4.89
CA SER A 66 -5.78 14.43 -3.80
C SER A 66 -4.95 15.58 -3.22
N VAL A 67 -3.61 15.45 -3.19
CA VAL A 67 -2.70 16.50 -2.70
C VAL A 67 -2.45 17.56 -3.78
N TRP A 68 -2.42 17.18 -5.06
CA TRP A 68 -2.19 18.09 -6.18
C TRP A 68 -3.41 18.99 -6.44
N THR A 69 -4.61 18.44 -6.38
CA THR A 69 -5.86 19.17 -6.68
C THR A 69 -6.41 19.95 -5.48
N ARG A 70 -5.51 20.61 -4.72
CA ARG A 70 -5.74 21.29 -3.42
C ARG A 70 -7.05 22.10 -3.32
N ASN A 71 -7.56 22.63 -4.43
CA ASN A 71 -8.70 23.57 -4.44
C ASN A 71 -9.90 23.16 -5.34
N LYS A 72 -9.90 22.01 -6.03
CA LYS A 72 -10.96 21.67 -7.00
C LYS A 72 -11.71 20.36 -6.76
N VAL A 73 -11.16 19.41 -6.00
CA VAL A 73 -11.73 18.04 -5.89
C VAL A 73 -12.64 17.84 -4.66
N THR A 74 -13.03 18.93 -3.99
CA THR A 74 -14.24 18.88 -3.14
C THR A 74 -15.54 18.81 -3.96
N SER A 75 -15.53 19.08 -5.27
CA SER A 75 -16.75 19.03 -6.10
C SER A 75 -16.93 17.75 -6.93
N ILE A 76 -15.86 17.06 -7.35
CA ILE A 76 -15.97 15.90 -8.25
C ILE A 76 -16.30 14.59 -7.51
N ILE A 77 -15.92 14.48 -6.23
CA ILE A 77 -16.34 13.37 -5.36
C ILE A 77 -17.09 13.95 -4.16
N GLN A 78 -18.25 14.56 -4.43
CA GLN A 78 -19.14 15.08 -3.37
C GLN A 78 -19.55 14.00 -2.36
N ASN A 79 -19.58 12.73 -2.79
CA ASN A 79 -19.87 11.60 -1.92
C ASN A 79 -18.61 11.16 -1.18
N LYS A 80 -18.45 11.67 0.05
CA LYS A 80 -17.41 11.24 1.01
C LYS A 80 -17.31 9.71 1.12
N PHE A 81 -18.45 9.01 1.01
CA PHE A 81 -18.54 7.55 0.98
C PHE A 81 -17.93 6.92 -0.28
N LEU A 82 -18.16 7.49 -1.47
CA LEU A 82 -17.58 6.96 -2.71
C LEU A 82 -16.05 7.06 -2.69
N ARG A 83 -15.51 8.18 -2.19
CA ARG A 83 -14.07 8.34 -1.99
C ARG A 83 -13.52 7.34 -0.97
N ALA A 84 -14.20 7.18 0.17
CA ALA A 84 -13.81 6.22 1.20
C ALA A 84 -13.77 4.80 0.63
N ILE A 85 -14.78 4.39 -0.14
CA ILE A 85 -14.82 3.08 -0.80
C ILE A 85 -13.68 2.93 -1.82
N LEU A 86 -13.45 3.96 -2.66
CA LEU A 86 -12.41 3.93 -3.69
C LEU A 86 -11.00 3.78 -3.11
N VAL A 87 -10.76 4.34 -1.92
CA VAL A 87 -9.48 4.24 -1.19
C VAL A 87 -9.41 2.95 -0.37
N LEU A 88 -10.53 2.49 0.19
CA LEU A 88 -10.60 1.30 1.03
C LEU A 88 -10.37 0.01 0.22
N ILE A 89 -10.90 -0.09 -1.00
CA ILE A 89 -10.74 -1.27 -1.86
C ILE A 89 -9.26 -1.63 -2.08
N PRO A 90 -8.39 -0.74 -2.61
CA PRO A 90 -6.98 -1.07 -2.81
C PRO A 90 -6.24 -1.33 -1.50
N ALA A 91 -6.59 -0.65 -0.41
CA ALA A 91 -5.98 -0.89 0.90
C ALA A 91 -6.33 -2.26 1.49
N VAL A 92 -7.58 -2.70 1.35
CA VAL A 92 -8.02 -4.04 1.80
C VAL A 92 -7.38 -5.13 0.94
N ILE A 93 -7.25 -4.93 -0.37
CA ILE A 93 -6.56 -5.88 -1.25
C ILE A 93 -5.09 -6.01 -0.86
N LEU A 94 -4.38 -4.89 -0.61
CA LEU A 94 -2.99 -4.91 -0.13
C LEU A 94 -2.87 -5.66 1.19
N LEU A 95 -3.72 -5.34 2.15
CA LEU A 95 -3.72 -5.96 3.47
C LEU A 95 -3.99 -7.48 3.38
N TYR A 96 -4.93 -7.90 2.52
CA TYR A 96 -5.18 -9.32 2.25
C TYR A 96 -3.97 -10.02 1.63
N VAL A 97 -3.33 -9.41 0.62
CA VAL A 97 -2.14 -9.97 -0.02
C VAL A 97 -0.99 -10.10 0.98
N ASP A 98 -0.75 -9.07 1.80
CA ASP A 98 0.34 -9.07 2.79
C ASP A 98 0.09 -10.10 3.89
N ILE A 99 -1.13 -10.17 4.46
CA ILE A 99 -1.49 -11.18 5.46
C ILE A 99 -1.38 -12.59 4.86
N SER A 100 -1.89 -12.80 3.65
CA SER A 100 -1.76 -14.10 3.00
C SER A 100 -0.28 -14.47 2.82
N THR A 101 0.56 -13.52 2.42
CA THR A 101 2.00 -13.74 2.28
C THR A 101 2.64 -14.12 3.61
N ILE A 102 2.24 -13.48 4.70
CA ILE A 102 2.72 -13.81 6.05
C ILE A 102 2.26 -15.20 6.50
N VAL A 103 1.00 -15.56 6.28
CA VAL A 103 0.44 -16.85 6.69
C VAL A 103 1.03 -18.01 5.89
N TYR A 104 1.29 -17.79 4.60
CA TYR A 104 1.92 -18.80 3.73
C TYR A 104 3.44 -18.87 3.90
N ALA A 105 4.08 -17.81 4.41
CA ALA A 105 5.49 -17.82 4.75
C ALA A 105 5.72 -18.63 6.03
N ARG A 106 6.60 -19.64 5.98
CA ARG A 106 7.03 -20.37 7.18
C ARG A 106 7.68 -19.40 8.19
N PRO A 107 7.62 -19.66 9.51
CA PRO A 107 8.23 -18.79 10.52
C PRO A 107 9.73 -18.51 10.28
N GLU A 108 10.43 -19.44 9.62
CA GLU A 108 11.84 -19.29 9.21
C GLU A 108 12.08 -18.20 8.14
N ALA A 109 11.04 -17.77 7.43
CA ALA A 109 11.10 -16.72 6.42
C ALA A 109 11.24 -15.31 7.01
N PHE A 110 10.95 -15.14 8.30
CA PHE A 110 11.09 -13.85 9.02
C PHE A 110 12.43 -13.68 9.70
N THR A 111 13.19 -14.77 9.87
CA THR A 111 14.59 -14.71 10.28
C THR A 111 15.44 -14.64 9.03
N CYS A 112 15.93 -13.44 8.69
CA CYS A 112 16.99 -13.32 7.71
C CYS A 112 18.25 -13.97 8.30
N SER A 113 18.41 -15.28 8.07
CA SER A 113 19.66 -15.97 8.36
C SER A 113 20.78 -15.30 7.55
N HIS A 114 22.00 -15.29 8.09
CA HIS A 114 23.16 -14.59 7.51
C HIS A 114 23.42 -14.92 6.02
N LYS A 115 22.91 -16.07 5.54
CA LYS A 115 22.96 -16.51 4.13
C LYS A 115 22.02 -15.79 3.16
N ASN A 116 20.91 -15.19 3.64
CA ASN A 116 19.88 -14.62 2.77
C ASN A 116 20.06 -13.11 2.47
N GLY A 117 21.15 -12.50 2.96
CA GLY A 117 21.67 -11.21 2.49
C GLY A 117 20.70 -10.00 2.57
N PRO A 118 21.02 -8.89 1.88
CA PRO A 118 20.23 -7.65 1.88
C PRO A 118 18.86 -7.80 1.19
N THR A 119 18.69 -8.81 0.34
CA THR A 119 17.45 -9.08 -0.39
C THR A 119 16.31 -9.52 0.54
N CYS A 120 16.64 -10.31 1.58
CA CYS A 120 15.69 -10.72 2.61
C CYS A 120 15.18 -9.53 3.44
N HIS A 121 16.08 -8.65 3.89
CA HIS A 121 15.71 -7.45 4.63
C HIS A 121 14.79 -6.53 3.82
N LEU A 122 15.04 -6.42 2.52
CA LEU A 122 14.27 -5.58 1.62
C LEU A 122 12.86 -6.14 1.38
N TRP A 123 12.72 -7.46 1.23
CA TRP A 123 11.43 -8.13 1.13
C TRP A 123 10.58 -8.00 2.41
N ILE A 124 11.19 -8.23 3.56
CA ILE A 124 10.53 -8.05 4.87
C ILE A 124 10.10 -6.58 5.04
N SER A 125 10.98 -5.64 4.73
CA SER A 125 10.67 -4.20 4.84
C SER A 125 9.50 -3.80 3.94
N SER A 126 9.42 -4.36 2.72
CA SER A 126 8.31 -4.13 1.80
C SER A 126 6.98 -4.59 2.39
N ILE A 127 6.93 -5.77 3.01
CA ILE A 127 5.70 -6.31 3.62
C ILE A 127 5.28 -5.46 4.83
N TYR A 128 6.20 -5.14 5.73
CA TYR A 128 5.88 -4.35 6.92
C TYR A 128 5.43 -2.93 6.58
N LEU A 129 6.08 -2.27 5.61
CA LEU A 129 5.71 -0.91 5.22
C LEU A 129 4.39 -0.87 4.44
N SER A 130 4.13 -1.88 3.60
CA SER A 130 2.84 -2.04 2.94
C SER A 130 1.70 -2.25 3.93
N LEU A 131 1.91 -3.07 4.96
CA LEU A 131 0.98 -3.25 6.07
C LEU A 131 0.73 -1.95 6.83
N ILE A 132 1.80 -1.24 7.21
CA ILE A 132 1.70 0.04 7.90
C ILE A 132 0.91 1.03 7.05
N ALA A 133 1.24 1.16 5.76
CA ALA A 133 0.53 2.04 4.84
C ALA A 133 -0.97 1.69 4.75
N SER A 134 -1.29 0.41 4.62
CA SER A 134 -2.67 -0.08 4.55
C SER A 134 -3.45 0.21 5.83
N LEU A 135 -2.83 0.06 7.00
CA LEU A 135 -3.42 0.41 8.30
C LEU A 135 -3.66 1.92 8.44
N PHE A 136 -2.72 2.75 8.00
CA PHE A 136 -2.89 4.21 8.00
C PHE A 136 -4.05 4.65 7.11
N VAL A 137 -4.19 4.02 5.94
CA VAL A 137 -5.33 4.27 5.05
C VAL A 137 -6.65 3.84 5.71
N LEU A 138 -6.68 2.66 6.32
CA LEU A 138 -7.86 2.17 7.03
C LEU A 138 -8.25 3.09 8.18
N ALA A 139 -7.27 3.57 8.96
CA ALA A 139 -7.49 4.55 10.02
C ALA A 139 -8.02 5.89 9.46
N GLU A 140 -7.49 6.38 8.33
CA GLU A 140 -7.98 7.60 7.68
C GLU A 140 -9.43 7.46 7.21
N VAL A 141 -9.79 6.31 6.64
CA VAL A 141 -11.15 5.99 6.21
C VAL A 141 -12.09 5.92 7.42
N LEU A 142 -11.73 5.19 8.47
CA LEU A 142 -12.54 5.08 9.70
C LEU A 142 -12.76 6.46 10.32
N MET A 143 -11.70 7.26 10.47
CA MET A 143 -11.80 8.62 11.00
C MET A 143 -12.68 9.50 10.12
N SER A 144 -12.59 9.37 8.79
CA SER A 144 -13.43 10.11 7.85
C SER A 144 -14.91 9.73 7.94
N VAL A 145 -15.23 8.48 8.29
CA VAL A 145 -16.61 8.01 8.49
C VAL A 145 -17.15 8.43 9.86
N PHE A 146 -16.39 8.18 10.94
CA PHE A 146 -16.84 8.43 12.32
C PHE A 146 -16.79 9.90 12.75
N MET A 147 -15.82 10.68 12.27
CA MET A 147 -15.73 12.12 12.58
C MET A 147 -16.58 13.01 11.67
N THR A 148 -17.52 12.42 10.92
CA THR A 148 -18.49 13.22 10.17
C THR A 148 -19.32 14.03 11.17
N PRO A 149 -19.31 15.38 11.13
CA PRO A 149 -20.14 16.15 12.03
C PRO A 149 -21.59 15.74 11.80
N ARG A 150 -22.29 15.32 12.87
CA ARG A 150 -23.75 15.19 12.85
C ARG A 150 -24.28 16.47 12.23
N ALA A 151 -25.00 16.33 11.12
CA ALA A 151 -25.67 17.46 10.50
C ALA A 151 -26.42 18.20 11.61
N LYS A 152 -26.14 19.49 11.79
CA LYS A 152 -27.04 20.35 12.56
C LYS A 152 -28.41 20.15 11.92
N SER A 153 -29.38 19.70 12.71
CA SER A 153 -30.78 19.76 12.32
C SER A 153 -31.03 21.17 11.82
N VAL A 154 -31.49 21.26 10.57
CA VAL A 154 -32.06 22.50 10.07
C VAL A 154 -33.37 22.64 10.82
N ASP A 155 -33.35 23.43 11.89
CA ASP A 155 -34.58 23.87 12.55
C ASP A 155 -35.33 24.74 11.53
N TYR A 156 -36.42 24.19 11.00
CA TYR A 156 -37.42 24.91 10.19
C TYR A 156 -38.44 25.57 11.11
#